data_AF-A0A5S4GBB6-F1
#
_entry.id   AF-A0A5S4GBB6-F1
#
_cell.length_a   1.000
_cell.length_b   1.000
_cell.length_c   1.000
_cell.angle_alpha   90.00
_cell.angle_beta   90.00
_cell.angle_gamma   90.00
#
_symmetry.space_group_name_H-M   'P 1'
#
loop_
_entity.id
_entity.type
_entity.pdbx_description
1 polymer ?
#
loop_
_entity_poly.entity_id
_entity_poly.type
_entity_poly.pdbx_seq_one_letter_code
_entity_poly.pdbx_strand_id
1 'polypeptide(L)'
;LSVQLRTVNITALREGIFFADLVFSNGVEVSARPSDSIALALRTGATIFASEDVLEEAGVAIPDEQEDEVEKFREFLDTISPEDFGRAG
;
A
#
# COMPACT_ATOMS: atom_id res chain seq x y z
N LEU A 1 17.62 8.14 18.88
CA LEU A 1 16.79 6.95 19.17
C LEU A 1 17.10 5.91 18.09
N SER A 2 17.69 4.77 18.44
CA SER A 2 18.04 3.70 17.48
C SER A 2 16.86 2.74 17.31
N VAL A 3 15.73 3.26 16.85
CA VAL A 3 14.47 2.53 16.73
C VAL A 3 14.05 2.48 15.26
N GLN A 4 13.65 1.30 14.79
CA GLN A 4 13.25 1.06 13.41
C GLN A 4 11.76 0.75 13.35
N LEU A 5 11.06 1.21 12.32
CA LEU A 5 9.72 0.73 12.00
C LEU A 5 9.83 -0.71 11.49
N ARG A 6 9.15 -1.66 12.14
CA ARG A 6 9.18 -3.09 11.79
C ARG A 6 8.05 -3.46 10.87
N THR A 7 6.83 -3.11 11.27
CA THR A 7 5.63 -3.43 10.51
C THR A 7 4.63 -2.29 10.57
N VAL A 8 3.74 -2.30 9.59
CA VAL A 8 2.52 -1.50 9.57
C VAL A 8 1.36 -2.47 9.51
N ASN A 9 0.42 -2.33 10.44
CA ASN A 9 -0.74 -3.21 10.51
C ASN A 9 -2.00 -2.39 10.21
N ILE A 10 -2.72 -2.73 9.14
CA ILE A 10 -4.07 -2.21 8.88
C ILE A 10 -5.03 -3.03 9.73
N THR A 11 -5.57 -2.45 10.79
CA THR A 11 -6.22 -3.19 11.87
C THR A 11 -7.74 -3.22 11.76
N ALA A 12 -8.37 -2.22 11.14
CA ALA A 12 -9.81 -2.16 11.02
C ALA A 12 -10.28 -1.33 9.82
N LEU A 13 -11.49 -1.63 9.36
CA LEU A 13 -12.33 -0.78 8.53
C LEU A 13 -13.63 -0.54 9.31
N ARG A 14 -14.01 0.73 9.50
CA ARG A 14 -15.26 1.08 10.20
C ARG A 14 -15.89 2.25 9.49
N GLU A 15 -17.14 2.07 9.06
CA GLU A 15 -17.89 3.13 8.34
C GLU A 15 -17.11 3.67 7.12
N GLY A 16 -16.39 2.78 6.42
CA GLY A 16 -15.54 3.15 5.27
C GLY A 16 -14.21 3.81 5.63
N ILE A 17 -13.87 3.93 6.92
CA ILE A 17 -12.62 4.52 7.41
C ILE A 17 -11.65 3.41 7.87
N PHE A 18 -10.48 3.36 7.25
CA PHE A 18 -9.41 2.44 7.62
C PHE A 18 -8.58 2.97 8.80
N PHE A 19 -8.08 2.05 9.62
CA PHE A 19 -7.20 2.31 10.77
C PHE A 19 -5.90 1.52 10.65
N ALA A 20 -4.80 2.09 11.13
CA ALA A 20 -3.49 1.44 11.07
C ALA A 20 -2.62 1.75 12.29
N ASP A 21 -1.75 0.81 12.63
CA ASP A 21 -0.76 0.95 13.69
C ASP A 21 0.66 0.73 13.14
N LEU A 22 1.58 1.57 13.60
CA LEU A 22 3.01 1.48 13.36
C LEU A 22 3.65 0.67 14.48
N VAL A 23 4.30 -0.45 14.16
CA VAL A 23 4.99 -1.29 15.14
C VAL A 23 6.48 -1.07 15.05
N PHE A 24 7.08 -0.56 16.13
CA PHE A 24 8.50 -0.25 16.18
C PHE A 24 9.32 -1.37 16.82
N SER A 25 10.62 -1.41 16.52
CA SER A 25 11.55 -2.45 16.96
C SER A 25 11.76 -2.54 18.47
N ASN A 26 11.32 -1.52 19.21
CA ASN A 26 11.33 -1.47 20.67
C ASN A 26 9.99 -1.90 21.30
N GLY A 27 9.05 -2.43 20.50
CA GLY A 27 7.72 -2.86 20.95
C GLY A 27 6.73 -1.71 21.16
N VAL A 28 7.09 -0.48 20.82
CA VAL A 28 6.13 0.64 20.85
C VAL A 28 5.22 0.52 19.64
N GLU A 29 3.93 0.70 19.88
CA GLU A 29 2.90 0.78 18.86
C GLU A 29 2.30 2.18 18.84
N VAL A 30 2.13 2.74 17.64
CA VAL A 30 1.59 4.09 17.46
C VAL A 30 0.48 4.04 16.43
N SER A 31 -0.73 4.44 16.84
CA SER A 31 -1.85 4.58 15.91
C SER A 31 -1.62 5.76 14.98
N ALA A 32 -1.85 5.53 13.70
CA ALA A 32 -1.66 6.52 12.64
C ALA A 32 -2.64 6.29 11.50
N ARG A 33 -2.85 7.33 10.68
CA ARG A 33 -3.68 7.17 9.49
C ARG A 33 -3.01 6.18 8.53
N PRO A 34 -3.79 5.29 7.89
CA PRO A 34 -3.26 4.32 6.93
C PRO A 34 -2.37 4.94 5.85
N SER A 35 -2.72 6.12 5.32
CA SER A 35 -1.91 6.80 4.30
C SER A 35 -0.51 7.15 4.79
N ASP A 36 -0.39 7.66 6.02
CA ASP A 36 0.89 8.04 6.60
C ASP A 36 1.71 6.77 6.93
N SER A 37 1.04 5.73 7.44
CA SER A 37 1.67 4.45 7.77
C SER A 37 2.24 3.74 6.55
N ILE A 38 1.46 3.65 5.46
CA ILE A 38 1.91 3.06 4.19
C ILE A 38 3.08 3.86 3.62
N ALA A 39 3.01 5.20 3.62
CA ALA A 39 4.09 6.04 3.12
C ALA A 39 5.41 5.82 3.90
N LEU A 40 5.31 5.63 5.22
CA LEU A 40 6.47 5.29 6.05
C LEU A 40 7.00 3.90 5.73
N ALA A 41 6.12 2.90 5.62
CA ALA A 41 6.50 1.53 5.28
C ALA A 41 7.29 1.45 3.97
N LEU A 42 6.82 2.14 2.92
CA LEU A 42 7.50 2.21 1.63
C LEU A 42 8.90 2.85 1.72
N ARG A 43 9.07 3.85 2.59
CA ARG A 43 10.36 4.55 2.78
C ARG A 43 11.33 3.76 3.66
N THR A 44 10.83 2.99 4.62
CA THR A 44 11.66 2.23 5.56
C THR A 44 11.84 0.76 5.18
N GLY A 45 11.08 0.26 4.20
CA GLY A 45 11.02 -1.15 3.86
C GLY A 45 10.30 -2.00 4.90
N ALA A 46 9.44 -1.40 5.73
CA ALA A 46 8.67 -2.15 6.73
C ALA A 46 7.55 -2.95 6.04
N THR A 47 7.32 -4.18 6.49
CA THR A 47 6.27 -5.03 5.92
C THR A 47 4.88 -4.50 6.32
N ILE A 48 3.94 -4.52 5.38
CA ILE A 48 2.56 -4.12 5.61
C ILE A 48 1.71 -5.39 5.76
N PHE A 49 0.92 -5.45 6.83
CA PHE A 49 -0.06 -6.48 7.09
C PHE A 49 -1.46 -5.87 7.16
N ALA A 50 -2.48 -6.66 6.87
CA ALA A 50 -3.88 -6.31 7.12
C ALA A 50 -4.51 -7.43 7.97
N SER A 51 -5.45 -7.06 8.84
CA SER A 51 -6.27 -8.04 9.55
C SER A 51 -7.18 -8.79 8.57
N GLU A 52 -7.52 -10.02 8.93
CA GLU A 52 -8.40 -10.87 8.13
C GLU A 52 -9.77 -10.21 7.93
N ASP A 53 -10.38 -9.66 8.99
CA ASP A 53 -11.63 -8.90 8.93
C ASP A 53 -11.59 -7.76 7.88
N VAL A 54 -10.47 -7.05 7.77
CA VAL A 54 -10.30 -5.98 6.78
C VAL A 54 -10.24 -6.54 5.36
N LEU A 55 -9.57 -7.69 5.17
CA LEU A 55 -9.51 -8.36 3.88
C LEU A 55 -10.87 -8.94 3.48
N GLU A 56 -11.66 -9.46 4.42
CA GLU A 56 -13.00 -9.94 4.16
C GLU A 56 -13.95 -8.80 3.76
N GLU A 57 -13.85 -7.65 4.43
CA GLU A 57 -14.74 -6.51 4.17
C GLU A 57 -14.36 -5.71 2.91
N ALA A 58 -13.06 -5.52 2.67
CA ALA A 58 -12.55 -4.60 1.64
C ALA A 58 -11.60 -5.24 0.62
N GLY A 59 -11.28 -6.53 0.77
CA GLY A 59 -10.43 -7.23 -0.16
C GLY A 59 -11.08 -7.32 -1.54
N VAL A 60 -10.29 -6.98 -2.56
CA VAL A 60 -10.69 -7.17 -3.95
C VAL A 60 -9.89 -8.36 -4.48
N ALA A 61 -10.59 -9.42 -4.87
CA ALA A 61 -9.97 -10.49 -5.63
C ALA A 61 -9.51 -9.91 -6.97
N ILE A 62 -8.22 -10.00 -7.25
CA ILE A 62 -7.68 -9.67 -8.57
C ILE A 62 -7.80 -10.95 -9.40
N PRO A 63 -8.75 -11.04 -10.35
CA PRO A 63 -8.77 -12.15 -11.29
C PRO A 63 -7.49 -12.15 -12.13
N ASP A 64 -6.99 -13.34 -12.46
CA ASP A 64 -5.71 -13.55 -13.16
C ASP A 64 -5.59 -12.73 -14.47
N GLU A 65 -6.71 -12.43 -15.13
CA GLU A 65 -6.77 -11.61 -16.35
C GLU A 65 -6.36 -10.13 -16.15
N GLN A 66 -6.37 -9.60 -14.92
CA GLN A 66 -5.92 -8.24 -14.62
C GLN A 66 -4.40 -8.13 -14.44
N GLU A 67 -3.69 -9.22 -14.16
CA GLU A 67 -2.22 -9.20 -14.14
C GLU A 67 -1.66 -8.85 -15.53
N ASP A 68 -2.27 -9.40 -16.58
CA ASP A 68 -1.94 -9.09 -17.97
C ASP A 68 -2.11 -7.60 -18.29
N GLU A 69 -3.14 -6.94 -17.74
CA GLU A 69 -3.36 -5.50 -17.96
C GLU A 69 -2.35 -4.63 -17.19
N VAL A 70 -1.94 -5.04 -15.99
CA VAL A 70 -0.88 -4.36 -15.23
C VAL A 70 0.48 -4.53 -15.91
N GLU A 71 0.76 -5.71 -16.46
CA GLU A 71 1.99 -5.98 -17.22
C GLU A 71 2.01 -5.20 -18.54
N LYS A 72 0.92 -5.20 -19.31
CA LYS A 72 0.77 -4.33 -20.51
C LYS A 72 0.91 -2.85 -20.18
N PHE A 73 0.38 -2.38 -19.06
CA PHE A 73 0.52 -0.99 -18.64
C PHE A 73 1.98 -0.65 -18.28
N ARG A 74 2.70 -1.58 -17.64
CA ARG A 74 4.14 -1.43 -17.37
C ARG A 74 4.97 -1.41 -18.66
N GLU A 75 4.72 -2.34 -19.58
CA GLU A 75 5.36 -2.36 -20.90
C GLU A 75 5.08 -1.10 -21.70
N PHE A 76 3.84 -0.60 -21.64
CA PHE A 76 3.47 0.69 -22.23
C PHE A 76 4.31 1.83 -21.62
N LEU A 77 4.40 1.93 -20.29
CA LEU A 77 5.21 2.97 -19.64
C LEU A 77 6.71 2.89 -19.98
N ASP A 78 7.25 1.70 -20.23
CA ASP A 78 8.64 1.51 -20.64
C ASP A 78 8.89 1.94 -22.10
N THR A 79 7.85 1.95 -22.94
CA THR A 79 7.96 2.27 -24.37
C THR A 79 7.60 3.73 -24.68
N ILE A 80 6.98 4.44 -23.74
CA ILE A 80 6.44 5.79 -23.95
C ILE A 80 7.27 6.80 -23.17
N SER A 81 7.69 7.90 -23.81
CA SER A 81 8.41 8.97 -23.13
C SER A 81 7.45 10.00 -22.52
N PRO A 82 7.85 10.76 -21.47
CA PRO A 82 7.00 11.79 -20.86
C PRO A 82 6.45 12.84 -21.85
N GLU A 83 7.14 13.05 -22.97
CA GLU A 83 6.79 14.02 -24.01
C GLU A 83 5.61 13.56 -24.90
N ASP A 84 5.33 12.24 -24.93
CA ASP A 84 4.27 11.64 -25.74
C ASP A 84 2.88 11.81 -25.11
N PHE A 85 2.80 12.06 -23.81
CA PHE A 85 1.54 12.29 -23.08
C PHE A 85 0.82 13.58 -23.49
N GLY A 86 1.51 14.51 -24.19
CA GLY A 86 0.97 15.82 -24.58
C GLY A 86 0.49 15.95 -26.03
N ARG A 87 0.58 14.88 -26.86
CA ARG A 87 0.30 14.94 -28.30
C ARG A 87 -1.00 14.24 -28.75
N ALA A 88 -1.80 13.73 -27.82
CA ALA A 88 -3.12 13.22 -28.15
C ALA A 88 -4.14 14.38 -28.22
N GLY A 89 -4.13 15.10 -29.34
CA GLY A 89 -5.17 16.04 -29.75
C GLY A 89 -5.67 15.68 -31.14
#